data_AF-R9N8R1-F1
#
_entry.id   AF-R9N8R1-F1
#
_cell.length_a   1.000
_cell.length_b   1.000
_cell.length_c   1.000
_cell.angle_alpha   90.00
_cell.angle_beta   90.00
_cell.angle_gamma   90.00
#
_symmetry.space_group_name_H-M   'P 1'
#
loop_
_entity.id
_entity.type
_entity.pdbx_description
1 polymer ?
#
loop_
_entity_poly.entity_id
_entity_poly.type
_entity_poly.pdbx_seq_one_letter_code
_entity_poly.pdbx_strand_id
1 'polypeptide(L)'
;MLRMIWAKPGSSRDLYCGSETKTTEKQWKRIICREMLCRFFARPLSLFLGGVFWFHLYSLCQFGRIRKNIPILFVCGVTFLILFVRWMAVCWRLKRNSLPFTYQEIVIDNELVTLKINDYSTAFSLKDIVYYRMDKKYCYLVVKKGKFFLLSCQGKNREFVKLKLSTVKLYRRCLLRLPVITGWMVVSLIGAGLIVRSAVPYNGKLSWYLWQLKNTRNVVLVHDNIYEDKLTGILEDVEQKVKLPEKLCLATSFSLHFRPDGTIISFDTMIKGFDEDGNYVDSYLISYDENKSDKIRIDLHGATDGIYEEEKDFTMLVEGMEAVPVKQTVSRWQEKEYGILYYGWREFDSFAENIIYLSGGKEIIDAYDTILGYPGDWKYSGYSISVYCPNDENVTPYRYLYLPDEMFEELKWWI
;
A
#
# COMPACT_ATOMS: atom_id res chain seq x y z
N MET A 1 63.26 -40.47 -15.79
CA MET A 1 63.11 -39.56 -16.94
C MET A 1 61.63 -39.42 -17.30
N LEU A 2 60.87 -38.69 -16.48
CA LEU A 2 59.41 -38.51 -16.61
C LEU A 2 59.04 -37.07 -16.20
N ARG A 3 58.12 -36.48 -16.97
CA ARG A 3 57.51 -35.14 -16.82
C ARG A 3 56.89 -34.94 -15.43
N MET A 4 56.92 -33.70 -14.91
CA MET A 4 55.73 -32.83 -14.83
C MET A 4 56.11 -31.44 -14.28
N ILE A 5 55.64 -30.42 -14.98
CA ILE A 5 55.88 -29.00 -14.76
C ILE A 5 54.58 -28.41 -14.19
N TRP A 6 54.61 -27.90 -12.96
CA TRP A 6 53.68 -26.91 -12.43
C TRP A 6 54.37 -26.06 -11.35
N ALA A 7 54.41 -24.74 -11.58
CA ALA A 7 54.27 -23.62 -10.62
C ALA A 7 55.17 -22.41 -10.97
N LYS A 8 54.51 -21.27 -11.23
CA LYS A 8 55.04 -19.89 -11.28
C LYS A 8 55.76 -19.52 -9.96
N PRO A 9 56.66 -18.51 -9.87
CA PRO A 9 56.48 -17.13 -10.37
C PRO A 9 57.76 -16.35 -10.79
N GLY A 10 57.59 -15.14 -11.36
CA GLY A 10 58.71 -14.22 -11.60
C GLY A 10 58.32 -12.97 -12.41
N SER A 11 58.24 -11.85 -11.72
CA SER A 11 58.01 -10.49 -12.24
C SER A 11 59.33 -9.83 -12.65
N SER A 12 59.41 -9.23 -13.84
CA SER A 12 60.28 -8.08 -14.21
C SER A 12 59.65 -7.41 -15.46
N ARG A 13 59.00 -6.25 -15.30
CA ARG A 13 59.51 -4.87 -15.46
C ARG A 13 59.94 -4.49 -16.89
N ASP A 14 59.08 -3.64 -17.45
CA ASP A 14 59.38 -2.35 -18.07
C ASP A 14 60.20 -2.30 -19.37
N LEU A 15 59.46 -2.15 -20.47
CA LEU A 15 59.89 -1.36 -21.63
C LEU A 15 58.85 -0.24 -21.83
N TYR A 16 59.28 0.97 -21.48
CA TYR A 16 58.54 2.21 -21.63
C TYR A 16 58.28 2.52 -23.11
N CYS A 17 57.01 2.75 -23.47
CA CYS A 17 56.63 3.52 -24.65
C CYS A 17 55.52 4.50 -24.25
N GLY A 18 55.61 5.74 -24.75
CA GLY A 18 55.03 6.94 -24.15
C GLY A 18 53.50 7.01 -24.01
N SER A 19 53.09 7.64 -22.90
CA SER A 19 51.79 8.31 -22.62
C SER A 19 50.50 7.65 -23.15
N GLU A 20 50.29 6.38 -22.84
CA GLU A 20 49.00 5.71 -23.01
C GLU A 20 47.97 6.18 -21.97
N THR A 21 46.88 6.85 -22.38
CA THR A 21 45.71 7.03 -21.51
C THR A 21 44.78 5.81 -21.61
N LYS A 22 45.25 4.66 -21.12
CA LYS A 22 44.46 3.44 -21.04
C LYS A 22 43.33 3.64 -20.02
N THR A 23 42.08 3.76 -20.49
CA THR A 23 40.94 3.89 -19.57
C THR A 23 40.74 2.55 -18.86
N THR A 24 40.58 2.56 -17.53
CA THR A 24 40.36 1.30 -16.79
C THR A 24 39.10 0.59 -17.30
N GLU A 25 39.10 -0.75 -17.36
CA GLU A 25 37.99 -1.54 -17.91
C GLU A 25 36.65 -1.19 -17.22
N LYS A 26 36.69 -0.92 -15.90
CA LYS A 26 35.54 -0.45 -15.13
C LYS A 26 35.03 0.93 -15.59
N GLN A 27 35.91 1.90 -15.79
CA GLN A 27 35.53 3.23 -16.30
C GLN A 27 34.93 3.13 -17.70
N TRP A 28 35.51 2.31 -18.56
CA TRP A 28 35.04 2.12 -19.93
C TRP A 28 33.65 1.47 -19.99
N LYS A 29 33.39 0.44 -19.16
CA LYS A 29 32.03 -0.14 -18.99
C LYS A 29 31.01 0.89 -18.49
N ARG A 30 31.39 1.79 -17.57
CA ARG A 30 30.51 2.88 -17.08
C ARG A 30 30.17 3.89 -18.18
N ILE A 31 31.16 4.29 -18.98
CA ILE A 31 30.96 5.21 -20.11
C ILE A 31 29.95 4.62 -21.10
N ILE A 32 30.14 3.37 -21.52
CA ILE A 32 29.22 2.70 -22.45
C ILE A 32 27.79 2.65 -21.89
N CYS A 33 27.62 2.24 -20.62
CA CYS A 33 26.31 2.20 -19.98
C CYS A 33 25.65 3.59 -19.94
N ARG A 34 26.38 4.62 -19.53
CA ARG A 34 25.86 5.99 -19.43
C ARG A 34 25.42 6.52 -20.79
N GLU A 35 26.25 6.38 -21.82
CA GLU A 35 25.93 6.88 -23.16
C GLU A 35 24.74 6.13 -23.79
N MET A 36 24.65 4.82 -23.58
CA MET A 36 23.52 4.03 -24.06
C MET A 36 22.23 4.34 -23.30
N LEU A 37 22.34 4.69 -22.01
CA LEU A 37 21.20 5.11 -21.19
C LEU A 37 20.69 6.50 -21.62
N CYS A 38 21.58 7.45 -21.92
CA CYS A 38 21.16 8.72 -22.52
C CYS A 38 20.46 8.49 -23.87
N ARG A 39 20.96 7.57 -24.71
CA ARG A 39 20.34 7.20 -25.98
C ARG A 39 18.98 6.52 -25.81
N PHE A 40 18.79 5.80 -24.70
CA PHE A 40 17.53 5.16 -24.35
C PHE A 40 16.43 6.18 -24.10
N PHE A 41 16.68 7.13 -23.18
CA PHE A 41 15.71 8.16 -22.80
C PHE A 41 15.51 9.23 -23.87
N ALA A 42 16.51 9.48 -24.73
CA ALA A 42 16.41 10.47 -25.81
C ALA A 42 15.53 10.04 -27.01
N ARG A 43 14.70 9.00 -26.86
CA ARG A 43 13.74 8.56 -27.88
C ARG A 43 12.37 9.22 -27.63
N PRO A 44 11.75 9.89 -28.62
CA PRO A 44 10.44 10.52 -28.46
C PRO A 44 9.34 9.57 -27.95
N LEU A 45 9.34 8.32 -28.44
CA LEU A 45 8.40 7.28 -27.98
C LEU A 45 8.53 6.99 -26.47
N SER A 46 9.75 7.06 -25.93
CA SER A 46 9.98 6.88 -24.50
C SER A 46 9.37 8.01 -23.68
N LEU A 47 9.51 9.26 -24.15
CA LEU A 47 8.90 10.42 -23.50
C LEU A 47 7.38 10.35 -23.54
N PHE A 48 6.79 9.99 -24.68
CA PHE A 48 5.34 9.79 -24.81
C PHE A 48 4.84 8.72 -23.82
N LEU A 49 5.52 7.57 -23.77
CA LEU A 49 5.18 6.49 -22.83
C LEU A 49 5.30 6.94 -21.37
N GLY A 50 6.33 7.73 -21.04
CA GLY A 50 6.50 8.31 -19.70
C GLY A 50 5.39 9.30 -19.34
N GLY A 51 4.97 10.15 -20.29
CA GLY A 51 3.85 11.08 -20.09
C GLY A 51 2.53 10.35 -19.85
N VAL A 52 2.22 9.32 -20.65
CA VAL A 52 1.03 8.46 -20.45
C VAL A 52 1.09 7.78 -19.08
N PHE A 53 2.25 7.24 -18.70
CA PHE A 53 2.44 6.61 -17.39
C PHE A 53 2.16 7.61 -16.25
N TRP A 54 2.78 8.78 -16.25
CA TRP A 54 2.57 9.80 -15.22
C TRP A 54 1.13 10.30 -15.16
N PHE A 55 0.48 10.50 -16.30
CA PHE A 55 -0.92 10.92 -16.36
C PHE A 55 -1.86 9.88 -15.72
N HIS A 56 -1.71 8.60 -16.09
CA HIS A 56 -2.56 7.53 -15.54
C HIS A 56 -2.23 7.23 -14.07
N LEU A 57 -0.97 7.38 -13.67
CA LEU A 57 -0.55 7.23 -12.28
C LEU A 57 -1.15 8.36 -11.43
N TYR A 58 -1.05 9.62 -11.86
CA TYR A 58 -1.73 10.73 -11.20
C TYR A 58 -3.25 10.53 -11.15
N SER A 59 -3.88 10.15 -12.27
CA SER A 59 -5.33 9.91 -12.31
C SER A 59 -5.76 8.78 -11.36
N LEU A 60 -4.91 7.76 -11.17
CA LEU A 60 -5.13 6.71 -10.19
C LEU A 60 -5.03 7.25 -8.77
N CYS A 61 -3.97 8.00 -8.45
CA CYS A 61 -3.76 8.58 -7.12
C CYS A 61 -4.85 9.61 -6.74
N GLN A 62 -5.27 10.45 -7.69
CA GLN A 62 -6.25 11.50 -7.43
C GLN A 62 -7.69 10.94 -7.36
N PHE A 63 -8.09 10.16 -8.38
CA PHE A 63 -9.50 9.78 -8.58
C PHE A 63 -9.79 8.30 -8.32
N GLY A 64 -8.77 7.45 -8.12
CA GLY A 64 -8.95 6.03 -7.84
C GLY A 64 -9.67 5.26 -8.95
N ARG A 65 -9.45 5.63 -10.22
CA ARG A 65 -10.02 4.95 -11.39
C ARG A 65 -9.29 3.63 -11.70
N ILE A 66 -9.34 2.70 -10.74
CA ILE A 66 -8.60 1.42 -10.73
C ILE A 66 -8.80 0.65 -12.05
N ARG A 67 -10.05 0.37 -12.44
CA ARG A 67 -10.37 -0.45 -13.64
C ARG A 67 -9.82 0.14 -14.94
N LYS A 68 -9.73 1.46 -15.06
CA LYS A 68 -9.27 2.13 -16.29
C LYS A 68 -7.76 2.32 -16.30
N ASN A 69 -7.16 2.70 -15.17
CA ASN A 69 -5.76 3.11 -15.12
C ASN A 69 -4.80 1.93 -14.92
N ILE A 70 -5.19 0.88 -14.16
CA ILE A 70 -4.29 -0.25 -13.89
C ILE A 70 -3.88 -1.00 -15.17
N PRO A 71 -4.78 -1.37 -16.10
CA PRO A 71 -4.37 -2.05 -17.33
C PRO A 71 -3.39 -1.22 -18.17
N ILE A 72 -3.59 0.10 -18.25
CA ILE A 72 -2.72 1.00 -19.01
C ILE A 72 -1.35 1.11 -18.34
N LEU A 73 -1.31 1.26 -17.01
CA LEU A 73 -0.06 1.27 -16.25
C LEU A 73 0.71 -0.05 -16.40
N PHE A 74 0.00 -1.18 -16.44
CA PHE A 74 0.58 -2.49 -16.69
C PHE A 74 1.23 -2.57 -18.08
N VAL A 75 0.52 -2.16 -19.14
CA VAL A 75 1.06 -2.11 -20.50
C VAL A 75 2.27 -1.17 -20.59
N CYS A 76 2.21 0.00 -19.94
CA CYS A 76 3.35 0.89 -19.84
C CYS A 76 4.54 0.23 -19.15
N GLY A 77 4.31 -0.44 -18.00
CA GLY A 77 5.34 -1.16 -17.25
C GLY A 77 5.99 -2.28 -18.05
N VAL A 78 5.21 -3.14 -18.70
CA VAL A 78 5.72 -4.22 -19.59
C VAL A 78 6.51 -3.63 -20.75
N THR A 79 6.03 -2.55 -21.37
CA THR A 79 6.75 -1.88 -22.46
C THR A 79 8.08 -1.32 -21.97
N PHE A 80 8.13 -0.67 -20.80
CA PHE A 80 9.37 -0.20 -20.19
C PHE A 80 10.33 -1.35 -19.87
N LEU A 81 9.82 -2.49 -19.39
CA LEU A 81 10.62 -3.68 -19.11
C LEU A 81 11.27 -4.25 -20.37
N ILE A 82 10.50 -4.41 -21.47
CA ILE A 82 11.02 -4.87 -22.77
C ILE A 82 12.11 -3.92 -23.28
N LEU A 83 11.86 -2.61 -23.18
CA LEU A 83 12.81 -1.58 -23.55
C LEU A 83 14.09 -1.65 -22.69
N PHE A 84 13.96 -1.87 -21.38
CA PHE A 84 15.07 -2.01 -20.45
C PHE A 84 15.93 -3.26 -20.74
N VAL A 85 15.29 -4.41 -20.97
CA VAL A 85 15.99 -5.66 -21.37
C VAL A 85 16.74 -5.46 -22.68
N ARG A 86 16.13 -4.79 -23.66
CA ARG A 86 16.79 -4.43 -24.92
C ARG A 86 18.02 -3.53 -24.69
N TRP A 87 17.92 -2.56 -23.79
CA TRP A 87 19.06 -1.70 -23.43
C TRP A 87 20.18 -2.50 -22.78
N MET A 88 19.85 -3.41 -21.86
CA MET A 88 20.82 -4.32 -21.23
C MET A 88 21.55 -5.19 -22.27
N ALA A 89 20.81 -5.78 -23.22
CA ALA A 89 21.39 -6.59 -24.29
C ALA A 89 22.34 -5.78 -25.20
N VAL A 90 21.99 -4.53 -25.50
CA VAL A 90 22.87 -3.62 -26.27
C VAL A 90 24.14 -3.29 -25.50
N CYS A 91 24.02 -2.92 -24.21
CA CYS A 91 25.17 -2.67 -23.34
C CYS A 91 26.09 -3.88 -23.23
N TRP A 92 25.52 -5.08 -23.06
CA TRP A 92 26.28 -6.32 -22.98
C TRP A 92 27.04 -6.61 -24.28
N ARG A 93 26.36 -6.50 -25.43
CA ARG A 93 26.99 -6.68 -26.76
C ARG A 93 28.15 -5.70 -26.98
N LEU A 94 27.96 -4.43 -26.65
CA LEU A 94 28.98 -3.40 -26.81
C LEU A 94 30.20 -3.64 -25.90
N LYS A 95 29.96 -4.03 -24.65
CA LYS A 95 31.04 -4.37 -23.71
C LYS A 95 31.86 -5.57 -24.17
N ARG A 96 31.22 -6.57 -24.80
CA ARG A 96 31.89 -7.78 -25.29
C ARG A 96 32.72 -7.54 -26.55
N ASN A 97 32.23 -6.70 -27.47
CA ASN A 97 32.80 -6.57 -28.82
C ASN A 97 33.78 -5.40 -28.99
N SER A 98 33.88 -4.52 -28.01
CA SER A 98 34.69 -3.30 -28.12
C SER A 98 36.01 -3.47 -27.35
N LEU A 99 36.99 -2.59 -27.58
CA LEU A 99 38.25 -2.58 -26.83
C LEU A 99 38.40 -1.27 -26.03
N PRO A 100 38.99 -1.30 -24.81
CA PRO A 100 39.11 -0.13 -23.93
C PRO A 100 40.24 0.81 -24.36
N PHE A 101 40.20 1.31 -25.60
CA PHE A 101 41.21 2.20 -26.15
C PHE A 101 40.64 3.57 -26.53
N THR A 102 41.47 4.59 -26.35
CA THR A 102 41.21 5.97 -26.79
C THR A 102 42.01 6.23 -28.07
N TYR A 103 41.31 6.48 -29.17
CA TYR A 103 41.89 6.74 -30.49
C TYR A 103 42.32 8.21 -30.62
N GLN A 104 43.45 8.46 -31.28
CA GLN A 104 44.03 9.80 -31.40
C GLN A 104 43.75 10.44 -32.77
N GLU A 105 43.68 9.65 -33.84
CA GLU A 105 43.48 10.17 -35.20
C GLU A 105 42.32 9.50 -35.94
N ILE A 106 41.60 10.31 -36.71
CA ILE A 106 40.61 9.90 -37.72
C ILE A 106 41.14 10.31 -39.09
N VAL A 107 41.29 9.36 -40.01
CA VAL A 107 41.46 9.64 -41.44
C VAL A 107 40.22 9.13 -42.17
N ILE A 108 39.59 10.00 -42.96
CA ILE A 108 38.37 9.71 -43.73
C ILE A 108 38.70 9.91 -45.21
N ASP A 109 38.82 8.81 -45.94
CA ASP A 109 38.96 8.79 -47.40
C ASP A 109 37.68 8.27 -48.04
N ASN A 110 37.08 9.11 -48.89
CA ASN A 110 35.83 8.87 -49.64
C ASN A 110 34.64 8.35 -48.79
N GLU A 111 34.62 7.05 -48.44
CA GLU A 111 33.57 6.39 -47.64
C GLU A 111 34.11 5.53 -46.47
N LEU A 112 35.43 5.45 -46.25
CA LEU A 112 36.04 4.65 -45.18
C LEU A 112 36.59 5.54 -44.08
N VAL A 113 36.21 5.22 -42.84
CA VAL A 113 36.75 5.83 -41.63
C VAL A 113 37.81 4.90 -41.07
N THR A 114 39.05 5.37 -41.07
CA THR A 114 40.15 4.70 -40.37
C THR A 114 40.42 5.42 -39.05
N LEU A 115 40.33 4.68 -37.95
CA LEU A 115 40.77 5.14 -36.63
C LEU A 115 42.18 4.62 -36.40
N LYS A 116 43.11 5.51 -36.08
CA LYS A 116 44.50 5.15 -35.79
C LYS A 116 44.83 5.38 -34.31
N ILE A 117 45.52 4.39 -33.74
CA ILE A 117 46.30 4.48 -32.50
C ILE A 117 47.67 3.89 -32.84
N ASN A 118 48.70 4.73 -32.95
CA ASN A 118 50.06 4.29 -33.27
C ASN A 118 50.05 3.32 -34.49
N ASP A 119 50.57 2.10 -34.36
CA ASP A 119 50.61 1.06 -35.41
C ASP A 119 49.28 0.32 -35.66
N TYR A 120 48.26 0.52 -34.82
CA TYR A 120 46.97 -0.12 -34.96
C TYR A 120 45.99 0.79 -35.70
N SER A 121 45.59 0.36 -36.90
CA SER A 121 44.53 1.01 -37.68
C SER A 121 43.30 0.11 -37.75
N THR A 122 42.12 0.70 -37.54
CA THR A 122 40.85 0.00 -37.75
C THR A 122 39.99 0.77 -38.74
N ALA A 123 39.66 0.13 -39.85
CA ALA A 123 38.86 0.71 -40.93
C ALA A 123 37.39 0.23 -40.84
N PHE A 124 36.44 1.13 -41.03
CA PHE A 124 35.03 0.79 -41.20
C PHE A 124 34.32 1.78 -42.12
N SER A 125 33.24 1.35 -42.77
CA SER A 125 32.48 2.24 -43.66
C SER A 125 31.75 3.33 -42.88
N LEU A 126 31.72 4.55 -43.44
CA LEU A 126 30.95 5.68 -42.93
C LEU A 126 29.44 5.35 -42.83
N LYS A 127 28.94 4.46 -43.70
CA LYS A 127 27.54 3.97 -43.72
C LYS A 127 27.22 3.03 -42.55
N ASP A 128 28.24 2.45 -41.91
CA ASP A 128 28.07 1.54 -40.76
C ASP A 128 27.97 2.28 -39.42
N ILE A 129 28.15 3.60 -39.41
CA ILE A 129 28.02 4.43 -38.21
C ILE A 129 26.54 4.54 -37.83
N VAL A 130 26.18 3.92 -36.71
CA VAL A 130 24.82 3.92 -36.15
C VAL A 130 24.59 5.13 -35.26
N TYR A 131 25.63 5.59 -34.58
CA TYR A 131 25.54 6.67 -33.61
C TYR A 131 26.91 7.31 -33.39
N TYR A 132 26.93 8.65 -33.32
CA TYR A 132 28.09 9.39 -32.83
C TYR A 132 27.66 10.51 -31.88
N ARG A 133 28.55 10.87 -30.94
CA ARG A 133 28.39 12.02 -30.03
C ARG A 133 29.73 12.73 -29.91
N MET A 134 29.71 14.06 -30.00
CA MET A 134 30.87 14.90 -29.70
C MET A 134 30.71 15.58 -28.35
N ASP A 135 31.77 15.54 -27.56
CA ASP A 135 31.99 16.35 -26.36
C ASP A 135 33.13 17.36 -26.61
N LYS A 136 33.47 18.20 -25.63
CA LYS A 136 34.62 19.14 -25.69
C LYS A 136 35.96 18.41 -25.79
N LYS A 137 36.08 17.20 -25.25
CA LYS A 137 37.33 16.42 -25.18
C LYS A 137 37.31 15.12 -26.00
N TYR A 138 36.15 14.51 -26.21
CA TYR A 138 36.05 13.20 -26.86
C TYR A 138 34.94 13.10 -27.91
N CYS A 139 35.13 12.25 -28.92
CA CYS A 139 34.12 11.81 -29.86
C CYS A 139 33.80 10.32 -29.62
N TYR A 140 32.53 10.02 -29.34
CA TYR A 140 32.02 8.67 -29.14
C TYR A 140 31.41 8.16 -30.44
N LEU A 141 31.80 6.97 -30.90
CA LEU A 141 31.32 6.35 -32.15
C LEU A 141 30.79 4.93 -31.90
N VAL A 142 29.66 4.59 -32.49
CA VAL A 142 29.05 3.25 -32.46
C VAL A 142 28.81 2.76 -33.87
N VAL A 143 29.34 1.58 -34.18
CA VAL A 143 29.24 0.94 -35.50
C VAL A 143 28.24 -0.23 -35.47
N LYS A 144 27.58 -0.54 -36.59
CA LYS A 144 26.58 -1.63 -36.74
C LYS A 144 27.05 -2.99 -36.20
N LYS A 145 28.34 -3.29 -36.29
CA LYS A 145 28.97 -4.53 -35.77
C LYS A 145 29.06 -4.58 -34.22
N GLY A 146 28.49 -3.58 -33.52
CA GLY A 146 28.45 -3.54 -32.05
C GLY A 146 29.77 -3.09 -31.43
N LYS A 147 30.62 -2.39 -32.19
CA LYS A 147 31.87 -1.80 -31.68
C LYS A 147 31.64 -0.35 -31.26
N PHE A 148 32.17 0.01 -30.09
CA PHE A 148 32.21 1.35 -29.51
C PHE A 148 33.64 1.87 -29.56
N PHE A 149 33.82 3.07 -30.11
CA PHE A 149 35.11 3.74 -30.21
C PHE A 149 35.06 5.08 -29.48
N LEU A 150 36.14 5.39 -28.76
CA LEU A 150 36.35 6.65 -28.07
C LEU A 150 37.50 7.38 -28.75
N LEU A 151 37.26 8.58 -29.26
CA LEU A 151 38.28 9.40 -29.91
C LEU A 151 38.62 10.62 -29.07
N SER A 152 39.89 10.98 -28.95
CA SER A 152 40.31 12.28 -28.40
C SER A 152 40.16 13.36 -29.47
N CYS A 153 39.47 14.46 -29.16
CA CYS A 153 39.35 15.60 -30.07
C CYS A 153 39.99 16.84 -29.43
N GLN A 154 41.23 17.16 -29.80
CA GLN A 154 41.90 18.41 -29.43
C GLN A 154 42.12 19.31 -30.67
N GLY A 155 41.87 20.61 -30.53
CA GLY A 155 42.24 21.65 -31.52
C GLY A 155 41.50 21.62 -32.86
N LYS A 156 42.20 22.05 -33.94
CA LYS A 156 41.70 22.19 -35.35
C LYS A 156 41.03 20.93 -35.92
N ASN A 157 41.35 19.75 -35.37
CA ASN A 157 40.80 18.47 -35.82
C ASN A 157 39.29 18.33 -35.48
N ARG A 158 38.79 19.06 -34.47
CA ARG A 158 37.39 18.99 -34.04
C ARG A 158 36.42 19.54 -35.08
N GLU A 159 36.74 20.68 -35.68
CA GLU A 159 35.88 21.32 -36.70
C GLU A 159 35.85 20.49 -37.97
N PHE A 160 37.00 19.93 -38.37
CA PHE A 160 37.11 19.01 -39.50
C PHE A 160 36.27 17.74 -39.31
N VAL A 161 36.38 17.08 -38.15
CA VAL A 161 35.58 15.88 -37.86
C VAL A 161 34.09 16.23 -37.72
N LYS A 162 33.75 17.41 -37.17
CA LYS A 162 32.36 17.90 -37.11
C LYS A 162 31.77 18.16 -38.50
N LEU A 163 32.53 18.78 -39.40
CA LEU A 163 32.14 19.00 -40.81
C LEU A 163 31.93 17.67 -41.54
N LYS A 164 32.91 16.74 -41.47
CA LYS A 164 32.80 15.43 -42.13
C LYS A 164 31.70 14.52 -41.58
N LEU A 165 31.37 14.64 -40.28
CA LEU A 165 30.25 13.90 -39.70
C LEU A 165 28.89 14.60 -39.94
N SER A 166 28.87 15.92 -40.17
CA SER A 166 27.64 16.67 -40.46
C SER A 166 27.03 16.35 -41.83
N THR A 167 27.86 15.93 -42.79
CA THR A 167 27.43 15.40 -44.09
C THR A 167 26.61 14.12 -43.95
N VAL A 168 26.77 13.39 -42.84
CA VAL A 168 25.95 12.24 -42.51
C VAL A 168 24.62 12.76 -41.92
N LYS A 169 23.48 12.40 -42.54
CA LYS A 169 22.10 12.76 -42.11
C LYS A 169 21.76 12.39 -40.64
N LEU A 170 22.69 11.78 -39.90
CA LEU A 170 22.61 11.50 -38.46
C LEU A 170 22.53 12.77 -37.59
N TYR A 171 22.98 13.93 -38.06
CA TYR A 171 22.98 15.19 -37.29
C TYR A 171 21.57 15.58 -36.80
N ARG A 172 20.54 15.42 -37.64
CA ARG A 172 19.13 15.75 -37.30
C ARG A 172 18.57 14.92 -36.14
N ARG A 173 19.03 13.68 -35.95
CA ARG A 173 18.66 12.79 -34.83
C ARG A 173 19.42 13.10 -33.54
N CYS A 174 20.47 13.91 -33.60
CA CYS A 174 21.27 14.30 -32.44
C CYS A 174 20.72 15.55 -31.76
N LEU A 175 20.18 16.50 -32.53
CA LEU A 175 19.64 17.76 -32.03
C LEU A 175 18.34 17.60 -31.22
N LEU A 176 17.47 16.67 -31.63
CA LEU A 176 16.20 16.36 -30.94
C LEU A 176 16.38 15.71 -29.55
N ARG A 177 17.60 15.40 -29.10
CA ARG A 177 17.81 14.67 -27.84
C ARG A 177 17.71 15.53 -26.60
N LEU A 178 18.33 16.72 -26.64
CA LEU A 178 18.27 17.68 -25.54
C LEU A 178 16.82 18.02 -25.16
N PRO A 179 15.93 18.41 -26.10
CA PRO A 179 14.54 18.71 -25.73
C PRO A 179 13.77 17.50 -25.21
N VAL A 180 14.08 16.28 -25.67
CA VAL A 180 13.41 15.05 -25.17
C VAL A 180 13.85 14.72 -23.74
N ILE A 181 15.14 14.87 -23.42
CA ILE A 181 15.67 14.63 -22.07
C ILE A 181 15.16 15.70 -21.10
N THR A 182 15.14 16.97 -21.50
CA THR A 182 14.56 18.04 -20.66
C THR A 182 13.07 17.83 -20.47
N GLY A 183 12.33 17.42 -21.53
CA GLY A 183 10.93 17.03 -21.43
C GLY A 183 10.70 15.91 -20.40
N TRP A 184 11.59 14.90 -20.35
CA TRP A 184 11.53 13.84 -19.35
C TRP A 184 11.66 14.36 -17.92
N MET A 185 12.62 15.27 -17.67
CA MET A 185 12.78 15.88 -16.35
C MET A 185 11.55 16.69 -15.96
N VAL A 186 11.01 17.51 -16.87
CA VAL A 186 9.82 18.33 -16.62
C VAL A 186 8.60 17.45 -16.33
N VAL A 187 8.32 16.46 -17.16
CA VAL A 187 7.17 15.54 -16.97
C VAL A 187 7.30 14.78 -15.65
N SER A 188 8.51 14.36 -15.28
CA SER A 188 8.73 13.64 -14.02
C SER A 188 8.58 14.53 -12.80
N LEU A 189 9.07 15.77 -12.84
CA LEU A 189 8.90 16.75 -11.76
C LEU A 189 7.43 17.10 -11.55
N ILE A 190 6.70 17.39 -12.64
CA ILE A 190 5.26 17.69 -12.58
C ILE A 190 4.50 16.47 -12.08
N GLY A 191 4.75 15.29 -12.64
CA GLY A 191 4.08 14.06 -12.24
C GLY A 191 4.33 13.73 -10.77
N ALA A 192 5.57 13.82 -10.29
CA ALA A 192 5.90 13.59 -8.89
C ALA A 192 5.20 14.60 -7.96
N GLY A 193 5.23 15.89 -8.31
CA GLY A 193 4.54 16.93 -7.53
C GLY A 193 3.03 16.70 -7.44
N LEU A 194 2.40 16.25 -8.52
CA LEU A 194 0.98 15.91 -8.54
C LEU A 194 0.65 14.71 -7.65
N ILE A 195 1.48 13.65 -7.66
CA ILE A 195 1.28 12.50 -6.76
C ILE A 195 1.46 12.88 -5.31
N VAL A 196 2.51 13.64 -4.98
CA VAL A 196 2.75 14.11 -3.60
C VAL A 196 1.55 14.91 -3.12
N ARG A 197 1.01 15.80 -3.96
CA ARG A 197 -0.22 16.54 -3.64
C ARG A 197 -1.41 15.60 -3.40
N SER A 198 -1.59 14.56 -4.21
CA SER A 198 -2.66 13.57 -3.99
C SER A 198 -2.49 12.73 -2.72
N ALA A 199 -1.28 12.65 -2.16
CA ALA A 199 -0.98 11.94 -0.92
C ALA A 199 -1.21 12.80 0.34
N VAL A 200 -1.25 14.14 0.22
CA VAL A 200 -1.57 15.04 1.32
C VAL A 200 -3.01 14.75 1.81
N PRO A 201 -3.28 14.78 3.14
CA PRO A 201 -4.62 14.56 3.68
C PRO A 201 -5.70 15.34 2.92
N TYR A 202 -6.85 14.69 2.71
CA TYR A 202 -8.03 15.25 2.01
C TYR A 202 -7.85 15.66 0.54
N ASN A 203 -6.69 15.41 -0.09
CA ASN A 203 -6.43 15.85 -1.47
C ASN A 203 -6.69 14.80 -2.57
N GLY A 204 -7.01 13.55 -2.25
CA GLY A 204 -7.31 12.54 -3.27
C GLY A 204 -7.53 11.14 -2.71
N LYS A 205 -7.82 10.17 -3.59
CA LYS A 205 -8.00 8.76 -3.17
C LYS A 205 -6.75 8.15 -2.55
N LEU A 206 -5.55 8.58 -2.98
CA LEU A 206 -4.29 8.11 -2.42
C LEU A 206 -4.17 8.48 -0.94
N SER A 207 -4.55 9.71 -0.54
CA SER A 207 -4.47 10.11 0.86
C SER A 207 -5.41 9.30 1.75
N TRP A 208 -6.64 9.02 1.28
CA TRP A 208 -7.56 8.11 1.96
C TRP A 208 -7.00 6.69 2.09
N TYR A 209 -6.40 6.16 1.03
CA TYR A 209 -5.76 4.84 1.06
C TYR A 209 -4.59 4.79 2.04
N LEU A 210 -3.73 5.82 2.06
CA LEU A 210 -2.61 5.92 2.99
C LEU A 210 -3.09 6.07 4.44
N TRP A 211 -4.16 6.83 4.66
CA TRP A 211 -4.79 6.99 5.97
C TRP A 211 -5.34 5.67 6.48
N GLN A 212 -6.11 4.95 5.64
CA GLN A 212 -6.65 3.63 5.97
C GLN A 212 -5.53 2.61 6.25
N LEU A 213 -4.47 2.61 5.44
CA LEU A 213 -3.31 1.74 5.67
C LEU A 213 -2.63 2.01 7.02
N LYS A 214 -2.58 3.27 7.45
CA LYS A 214 -1.96 3.67 8.71
C LYS A 214 -2.85 3.37 9.92
N ASN A 215 -4.15 3.58 9.79
CA ASN A 215 -5.08 3.66 10.93
C ASN A 215 -6.05 2.46 11.04
N THR A 216 -6.07 1.55 10.07
CA THR A 216 -6.85 0.30 10.17
C THR A 216 -5.96 -0.84 10.64
N ARG A 217 -6.47 -1.66 11.56
CA ARG A 217 -5.89 -2.95 11.97
C ARG A 217 -6.86 -4.06 11.64
N ASN A 218 -6.31 -5.22 11.27
CA ASN A 218 -7.12 -6.42 11.01
C ASN A 218 -6.58 -7.57 11.84
N VAL A 219 -7.46 -8.31 12.48
CA VAL A 219 -7.16 -9.52 13.26
C VAL A 219 -8.13 -10.64 12.87
N VAL A 220 -7.69 -11.89 12.94
CA VAL A 220 -8.57 -13.03 12.63
C VAL A 220 -9.49 -13.25 13.82
N LEU A 221 -10.77 -13.51 13.57
CA LEU A 221 -11.71 -13.93 14.60
C LEU A 221 -11.44 -15.41 14.90
N VAL A 222 -10.95 -15.70 16.11
CA VAL A 222 -10.70 -17.06 16.60
C VAL A 222 -11.89 -17.53 17.42
N HIS A 223 -12.43 -16.63 18.25
CA HIS A 223 -13.58 -16.84 19.10
C HIS A 223 -14.86 -16.47 18.36
N ASP A 224 -15.33 -17.35 17.49
CA ASP A 224 -16.45 -17.11 16.57
C ASP A 224 -17.82 -17.56 17.09
N ASN A 225 -17.90 -18.09 18.33
CA ASN A 225 -19.15 -18.59 18.89
C ASN A 225 -19.60 -17.82 20.15
N ILE A 226 -20.76 -17.16 20.07
CA ILE A 226 -21.28 -16.34 21.17
C ILE A 226 -21.73 -17.14 22.41
N TYR A 227 -22.02 -18.44 22.26
CA TYR A 227 -22.44 -19.28 23.39
C TYR A 227 -21.25 -19.84 24.17
N GLU A 228 -20.14 -20.10 23.48
CA GLU A 228 -18.95 -20.70 24.07
C GLU A 228 -17.96 -19.62 24.51
N ASP A 229 -17.64 -18.69 23.62
CA ASP A 229 -16.56 -17.71 23.81
C ASP A 229 -17.05 -16.35 24.33
N LYS A 230 -18.36 -16.09 24.20
CA LYS A 230 -19.03 -14.84 24.61
C LYS A 230 -18.39 -13.60 23.98
N LEU A 231 -18.72 -12.41 24.49
CA LEU A 231 -18.11 -11.16 24.02
C LEU A 231 -16.66 -11.01 24.48
N THR A 232 -16.30 -11.63 25.60
CA THR A 232 -14.93 -11.61 26.16
C THR A 232 -13.92 -12.19 25.19
N GLY A 233 -14.20 -13.34 24.55
CA GLY A 233 -13.33 -13.92 23.52
C GLY A 233 -13.13 -13.01 22.30
N ILE A 234 -14.16 -12.27 21.88
CA ILE A 234 -14.04 -11.29 20.78
C ILE A 234 -13.12 -10.13 21.17
N LEU A 235 -13.23 -9.63 22.41
CA LEU A 235 -12.36 -8.57 22.91
C LEU A 235 -10.90 -9.03 23.02
N GLU A 236 -10.67 -10.26 23.49
CA GLU A 236 -9.33 -10.86 23.52
C GLU A 236 -8.69 -10.91 22.13
N ASP A 237 -9.45 -11.28 21.10
CA ASP A 237 -8.98 -11.28 19.71
C ASP A 237 -8.61 -9.87 19.22
N VAL A 238 -9.43 -8.86 19.54
CA VAL A 238 -9.16 -7.45 19.23
C VAL A 238 -7.86 -6.98 19.90
N GLU A 239 -7.67 -7.33 21.17
CA GLU A 239 -6.53 -6.91 21.99
C GLU A 239 -5.18 -7.45 21.53
N GLN A 240 -5.17 -8.53 20.74
CA GLN A 240 -3.93 -9.02 20.10
C GLN A 240 -3.26 -7.97 19.20
N LYS A 241 -4.02 -7.01 18.65
CA LYS A 241 -3.50 -5.97 17.74
C LYS A 241 -3.65 -4.56 18.30
N VAL A 242 -4.65 -4.31 19.13
CA VAL A 242 -4.97 -2.98 19.64
C VAL A 242 -5.26 -3.09 21.12
N LYS A 243 -4.38 -2.54 21.96
CA LYS A 243 -4.63 -2.46 23.40
C LYS A 243 -5.77 -1.48 23.65
N LEU A 244 -6.91 -1.98 24.11
CA LEU A 244 -8.04 -1.17 24.50
C LEU A 244 -7.78 -0.56 25.90
N PRO A 245 -8.23 0.67 26.17
CA PRO A 245 -8.22 1.24 27.52
C PRO A 245 -9.20 0.51 28.45
N GLU A 246 -9.00 0.65 29.77
CA GLU A 246 -9.85 -0.02 30.76
C GLU A 246 -11.30 0.49 30.73
N LYS A 247 -11.50 1.80 30.55
CA LYS A 247 -12.84 2.40 30.48
C LYS A 247 -13.27 2.57 29.04
N LEU A 248 -14.38 1.94 28.66
CA LEU A 248 -14.93 1.97 27.31
C LEU A 248 -16.38 2.47 27.34
N CYS A 249 -16.71 3.47 26.52
CA CYS A 249 -18.10 3.88 26.29
C CYS A 249 -18.49 3.65 24.83
N LEU A 250 -19.76 3.35 24.60
CA LEU A 250 -20.33 3.37 23.26
C LEU A 250 -20.45 4.78 22.72
N ALA A 251 -20.06 4.95 21.45
CA ALA A 251 -20.35 6.16 20.70
C ALA A 251 -21.71 6.10 19.98
N THR A 252 -22.16 4.91 19.59
CA THR A 252 -23.39 4.72 18.80
C THR A 252 -24.22 3.55 19.33
N SER A 253 -23.88 2.33 18.94
CA SER A 253 -24.54 1.09 19.35
C SER A 253 -23.61 -0.09 19.14
N PHE A 254 -23.95 -1.20 19.79
CA PHE A 254 -23.40 -2.51 19.48
C PHE A 254 -24.49 -3.34 18.80
N SER A 255 -24.18 -3.88 17.63
CA SER A 255 -25.05 -4.77 16.87
C SER A 255 -24.28 -6.04 16.53
N LEU A 256 -24.88 -7.21 16.78
CA LEU A 256 -24.28 -8.51 16.48
C LEU A 256 -25.34 -9.45 15.94
N HIS A 257 -25.03 -10.12 14.83
CA HIS A 257 -25.87 -11.11 14.17
C HIS A 257 -25.18 -12.47 14.22
N PHE A 258 -25.95 -13.52 14.51
CA PHE A 258 -25.42 -14.87 14.71
C PHE A 258 -26.41 -15.93 14.26
N ARG A 259 -25.88 -17.14 14.01
CA ARG A 259 -26.64 -18.33 13.63
C ARG A 259 -27.24 -19.05 14.83
N PRO A 260 -28.18 -19.98 14.63
CA PRO A 260 -28.77 -20.76 15.73
C PRO A 260 -27.77 -21.58 16.54
N ASP A 261 -26.66 -22.00 15.94
CA ASP A 261 -25.55 -22.70 16.60
C ASP A 261 -24.61 -21.79 17.40
N GLY A 262 -24.81 -20.47 17.33
CA GLY A 262 -24.02 -19.47 18.06
C GLY A 262 -22.91 -18.85 17.22
N THR A 263 -22.67 -19.34 16.00
CA THR A 263 -21.62 -18.80 15.14
C THR A 263 -21.96 -17.38 14.70
N ILE A 264 -21.03 -16.47 14.93
CA ILE A 264 -21.14 -15.04 14.59
C ILE A 264 -21.11 -14.86 13.08
N ILE A 265 -22.06 -14.09 12.56
CA ILE A 265 -22.16 -13.72 11.13
C ILE A 265 -21.52 -12.35 10.92
N SER A 266 -21.90 -11.38 11.74
CA SER A 266 -21.39 -10.02 11.68
C SER A 266 -21.58 -9.31 13.00
N PHE A 267 -20.71 -8.35 13.30
CA PHE A 267 -20.96 -7.39 14.36
C PHE A 267 -20.33 -6.05 14.02
N ASP A 268 -20.88 -4.98 14.58
CA ASP A 268 -20.33 -3.64 14.48
C ASP A 268 -20.57 -2.86 15.76
N THR A 269 -19.53 -2.12 16.15
CA THR A 269 -19.60 -1.20 17.29
C THR A 269 -18.58 -0.08 17.14
N MET A 270 -18.96 1.11 17.58
CA MET A 270 -18.06 2.23 17.74
C MET A 270 -17.91 2.53 19.23
N ILE A 271 -16.71 2.33 19.76
CA ILE A 271 -16.37 2.57 21.17
C ILE A 271 -15.35 3.70 21.32
N LYS A 272 -15.45 4.43 22.42
CA LYS A 272 -14.50 5.43 22.88
C LYS A 272 -13.78 4.89 24.10
N GLY A 273 -12.46 4.98 24.10
CA GLY A 273 -11.63 4.58 25.23
C GLY A 273 -11.21 5.78 26.07
N PHE A 274 -11.21 5.59 27.38
CA PHE A 274 -10.85 6.58 28.39
C PHE A 274 -9.78 6.02 29.32
N ASP A 275 -8.97 6.90 29.89
CA ASP A 275 -8.02 6.54 30.95
C ASP A 275 -8.74 6.39 32.31
N GLU A 276 -8.00 6.00 33.34
CA GLU A 276 -8.51 5.85 34.71
C GLU A 276 -9.15 7.15 35.23
N ASP A 277 -8.59 8.30 34.85
CA ASP A 277 -9.04 9.65 35.22
C ASP A 277 -10.27 10.12 34.42
N GLY A 278 -10.74 9.36 33.42
CA GLY A 278 -11.90 9.67 32.59
C GLY A 278 -11.61 10.60 31.41
N ASN A 279 -10.33 10.82 31.07
CA ASN A 279 -9.94 11.57 29.88
C ASN A 279 -10.01 10.70 28.63
N TYR A 280 -10.45 11.31 27.53
CA TYR A 280 -10.51 10.65 26.23
C TYR A 280 -9.12 10.26 25.72
N VAL A 281 -8.96 8.99 25.35
CA VAL A 281 -7.72 8.45 24.79
C VAL A 281 -7.83 8.32 23.28
N ASP A 282 -8.78 7.53 22.80
CA ASP A 282 -8.98 7.25 21.37
C ASP A 282 -10.35 6.62 21.12
N SER A 283 -10.66 6.33 19.86
CA SER A 283 -11.88 5.65 19.46
C SER A 283 -11.60 4.56 18.44
N TYR A 284 -12.46 3.54 18.50
CA TYR A 284 -12.28 2.28 17.80
C TYR A 284 -13.61 1.89 17.15
N LEU A 285 -13.62 1.85 15.82
CA LEU A 285 -14.70 1.24 15.05
C LEU A 285 -14.33 -0.21 14.81
N ILE A 286 -14.96 -1.12 15.54
CA ILE A 286 -14.71 -2.56 15.47
C ILE A 286 -15.85 -3.18 14.67
N SER A 287 -15.52 -3.89 13.61
CA SER A 287 -16.51 -4.51 12.73
C SER A 287 -16.03 -5.84 12.17
N TYR A 288 -16.96 -6.76 11.98
CA TYR A 288 -16.76 -8.06 11.36
C TYR A 288 -17.96 -8.40 10.48
N ASP A 289 -17.70 -9.03 9.34
CA ASP A 289 -18.72 -9.51 8.40
C ASP A 289 -18.15 -10.67 7.61
N GLU A 290 -18.67 -11.86 7.84
CA GLU A 290 -18.21 -13.11 7.22
C GLU A 290 -18.26 -13.05 5.67
N ASN A 291 -19.18 -12.26 5.10
CA ASN A 291 -19.32 -12.13 3.64
C ASN A 291 -18.21 -11.28 3.03
N LYS A 292 -17.55 -10.43 3.84
CA LYS A 292 -16.50 -9.52 3.42
C LYS A 292 -15.11 -10.06 3.72
N SER A 293 -14.88 -10.61 4.92
CA SER A 293 -13.59 -11.15 5.35
C SER A 293 -13.72 -12.06 6.56
N ASP A 294 -12.77 -12.99 6.70
CA ASP A 294 -12.47 -13.77 7.90
C ASP A 294 -11.85 -12.97 9.08
N LYS A 295 -11.82 -11.63 8.99
CA LYS A 295 -11.07 -10.76 9.90
C LYS A 295 -11.94 -9.68 10.49
N ILE A 296 -11.74 -9.43 11.78
CA ILE A 296 -12.22 -8.25 12.47
C ILE A 296 -11.40 -7.05 11.97
N ARG A 297 -12.09 -6.03 11.51
CA ARG A 297 -11.54 -4.74 11.10
C ARG A 297 -11.71 -3.74 12.22
N ILE A 298 -10.61 -3.11 12.61
CA ILE A 298 -10.56 -2.09 13.66
C ILE A 298 -10.05 -0.79 13.01
N ASP A 299 -10.93 0.20 12.82
CA ASP A 299 -10.52 1.53 12.37
C ASP A 299 -10.29 2.45 13.59
N LEU A 300 -9.09 3.03 13.68
CA LEU A 300 -8.68 3.93 14.77
C LEU A 300 -9.01 5.38 14.45
N HIS A 301 -9.16 6.20 15.49
CA HIS A 301 -9.31 7.66 15.41
C HIS A 301 -10.58 8.13 14.69
N GLY A 302 -11.70 7.44 14.89
CA GLY A 302 -12.99 7.82 14.27
C GLY A 302 -13.64 9.06 14.89
N ALA A 303 -13.64 9.15 16.22
CA ALA A 303 -14.00 10.32 17.01
C ALA A 303 -12.76 11.11 17.43
N THR A 304 -12.89 12.44 17.57
CA THR A 304 -11.81 13.34 17.97
C THR A 304 -11.87 13.76 19.43
N ASP A 305 -13.02 13.53 20.08
CA ASP A 305 -13.30 13.89 21.46
C ASP A 305 -14.44 13.03 22.05
N GLY A 306 -14.55 13.05 23.38
CA GLY A 306 -15.59 12.36 24.11
C GLY A 306 -15.59 12.73 25.58
N ILE A 307 -16.78 12.72 26.15
CA ILE A 307 -16.99 12.74 27.59
C ILE A 307 -17.41 11.31 27.96
N TYR A 308 -16.94 10.83 29.11
CA TYR A 308 -17.39 9.55 29.63
C TYR A 308 -18.88 9.64 30.00
N GLU A 309 -19.69 8.80 29.39
CA GLU A 309 -21.13 8.70 29.64
C GLU A 309 -21.40 7.35 30.30
N GLU A 310 -21.72 7.35 31.60
CA GLU A 310 -21.96 6.14 32.39
C GLU A 310 -23.10 5.29 31.80
N GLU A 311 -24.18 5.95 31.34
CA GLU A 311 -25.29 5.32 30.61
C GLU A 311 -24.85 4.53 29.37
N LYS A 312 -23.64 4.78 28.83
CA LYS A 312 -23.11 4.10 27.65
C LYS A 312 -21.89 3.24 27.96
N ASP A 313 -21.65 2.94 29.23
CA ASP A 313 -20.57 2.05 29.64
C ASP A 313 -20.70 0.71 28.90
N PHE A 314 -19.64 0.35 28.19
CA PHE A 314 -19.56 -0.86 27.40
C PHE A 314 -19.29 -2.09 28.29
N THR A 315 -18.70 -1.89 29.47
CA THR A 315 -18.46 -2.95 30.45
C THR A 315 -19.77 -3.59 30.90
N MET A 316 -20.83 -2.79 31.02
CA MET A 316 -22.18 -3.26 31.36
C MET A 316 -22.77 -4.22 30.32
N LEU A 317 -22.42 -4.06 29.04
CA LEU A 317 -22.78 -5.03 28.01
C LEU A 317 -21.98 -6.33 28.17
N VAL A 318 -20.67 -6.22 28.41
CA VAL A 318 -19.80 -7.40 28.57
C VAL A 318 -20.28 -8.24 29.76
N GLU A 319 -20.49 -7.62 30.92
CA GLU A 319 -21.00 -8.28 32.11
C GLU A 319 -22.44 -8.79 31.92
N GLY A 320 -23.33 -7.98 31.35
CA GLY A 320 -24.71 -8.40 31.11
C GLY A 320 -24.79 -9.62 30.18
N MET A 321 -23.94 -9.70 29.16
CA MET A 321 -23.87 -10.85 28.26
C MET A 321 -23.37 -12.13 28.94
N GLU A 322 -22.69 -12.04 30.09
CA GLU A 322 -22.35 -13.22 30.90
C GLU A 322 -23.58 -13.84 31.59
N ALA A 323 -24.57 -13.01 31.92
CA ALA A 323 -25.80 -13.40 32.62
C ALA A 323 -26.96 -13.74 31.66
N VAL A 324 -27.02 -13.11 30.49
CA VAL A 324 -28.13 -13.29 29.53
C VAL A 324 -28.16 -14.74 29.00
N PRO A 325 -29.28 -15.47 29.13
CA PRO A 325 -29.41 -16.85 28.67
C PRO A 325 -29.70 -16.94 27.16
N VAL A 326 -28.86 -16.31 26.32
CA VAL A 326 -29.10 -16.11 24.86
C VAL A 326 -29.55 -17.39 24.16
N LYS A 327 -28.84 -18.50 24.38
CA LYS A 327 -29.15 -19.81 23.77
C LYS A 327 -30.56 -20.30 24.12
N GLN A 328 -31.01 -20.08 25.35
CA GLN A 328 -32.36 -20.47 25.78
C GLN A 328 -33.40 -19.55 25.18
N THR A 329 -33.13 -18.25 25.11
CA THR A 329 -34.00 -17.25 24.49
C THR A 329 -34.30 -17.58 23.05
N VAL A 330 -33.25 -17.77 22.24
CA VAL A 330 -33.41 -17.98 20.80
C VAL A 330 -33.99 -19.36 20.47
N SER A 331 -33.82 -20.35 21.35
CA SER A 331 -34.42 -21.68 21.18
C SER A 331 -35.95 -21.68 21.16
N ARG A 332 -36.58 -20.60 21.65
CA ARG A 332 -38.04 -20.39 21.60
C ARG A 332 -38.52 -20.05 20.19
N TRP A 333 -37.61 -19.58 19.34
CA TRP A 333 -37.86 -19.21 17.95
C TRP A 333 -37.27 -20.26 17.01
N GLN A 334 -37.84 -20.38 15.81
CA GLN A 334 -37.37 -21.32 14.78
C GLN A 334 -36.85 -20.55 13.56
N GLU A 335 -35.95 -19.60 13.82
CA GLU A 335 -35.41 -18.69 12.80
C GLU A 335 -34.00 -19.09 12.36
N LYS A 336 -33.59 -18.59 11.20
CA LYS A 336 -32.27 -18.88 10.61
C LYS A 336 -31.16 -17.97 11.12
N GLU A 337 -31.53 -16.85 11.74
CA GLU A 337 -30.62 -15.79 12.14
C GLU A 337 -31.22 -15.05 13.32
N TYR A 338 -30.36 -14.68 14.26
CA TYR A 338 -30.70 -13.94 15.46
C TYR A 338 -29.79 -12.73 15.60
N GLY A 339 -30.27 -11.72 16.31
CA GLY A 339 -29.57 -10.46 16.54
C GLY A 339 -29.50 -10.09 18.02
N ILE A 340 -28.42 -9.39 18.39
CA ILE A 340 -28.24 -8.73 19.67
C ILE A 340 -28.01 -7.24 19.39
N LEU A 341 -28.77 -6.39 20.07
CA LEU A 341 -28.67 -4.94 19.95
C LEU A 341 -28.54 -4.30 21.33
N TYR A 342 -27.60 -3.38 21.46
CA TYR A 342 -27.33 -2.66 22.69
C TYR A 342 -27.02 -1.19 22.43
N TYR A 343 -27.66 -0.32 23.21
CA TYR A 343 -27.54 1.14 23.13
C TYR A 343 -27.06 1.78 24.45
N GLY A 344 -26.77 0.97 25.47
CA GLY A 344 -26.58 1.47 26.84
C GLY A 344 -27.87 1.43 27.66
N TRP A 345 -27.98 2.37 28.58
CA TRP A 345 -29.15 2.61 29.42
C TRP A 345 -30.35 3.00 28.57
N ARG A 346 -31.48 2.35 28.81
CA ARG A 346 -32.73 2.59 28.07
C ARG A 346 -33.91 2.57 29.02
N GLU A 347 -34.91 3.37 28.67
CA GLU A 347 -36.24 3.33 29.29
C GLU A 347 -37.25 2.70 28.35
N PHE A 348 -38.16 1.90 28.90
CA PHE A 348 -39.29 1.31 28.21
C PHE A 348 -40.58 1.60 28.97
N ASP A 349 -41.68 1.75 28.23
CA ASP A 349 -42.99 1.97 28.82
C ASP A 349 -43.49 0.73 29.58
N SER A 350 -44.38 0.96 30.53
CA SER A 350 -44.96 -0.07 31.41
C SER A 350 -45.67 -1.22 30.70
N PHE A 351 -46.10 -1.03 29.44
CA PHE A 351 -46.78 -2.05 28.65
C PHE A 351 -45.84 -2.84 27.74
N ALA A 352 -44.53 -2.58 27.78
CA ALA A 352 -43.58 -3.28 26.93
C ALA A 352 -43.43 -4.75 27.37
N GLU A 353 -43.72 -5.65 26.44
CA GLU A 353 -43.63 -7.10 26.66
C GLU A 353 -42.17 -7.59 26.62
N ASN A 354 -41.95 -8.79 27.19
CA ASN A 354 -40.67 -9.51 27.21
C ASN A 354 -39.50 -8.73 27.84
N ILE A 355 -39.78 -7.94 28.88
CA ILE A 355 -38.77 -7.23 29.67
C ILE A 355 -38.38 -8.09 30.87
N ILE A 356 -37.07 -8.32 31.00
CA ILE A 356 -36.51 -9.19 32.02
C ILE A 356 -35.35 -8.45 32.69
N TYR A 357 -35.41 -8.31 34.00
CA TYR A 357 -34.29 -7.77 34.78
C TYR A 357 -33.27 -8.86 35.07
N LEU A 358 -31.98 -8.50 35.00
CA LEU A 358 -30.90 -9.38 35.43
C LEU A 358 -29.73 -8.64 36.06
N SER A 359 -29.01 -9.35 36.94
CA SER A 359 -27.82 -8.87 37.65
C SER A 359 -26.63 -9.81 37.45
N GLY A 360 -25.43 -9.34 37.81
CA GLY A 360 -24.18 -10.11 37.76
C GLY A 360 -24.23 -11.41 38.56
N GLY A 361 -25.13 -11.49 39.56
CA GLY A 361 -25.42 -12.71 40.33
C GLY A 361 -26.20 -13.80 39.59
N LYS A 362 -26.59 -13.57 38.32
CA LYS A 362 -27.46 -14.45 37.49
C LYS A 362 -28.87 -14.63 38.03
N GLU A 363 -29.30 -13.70 38.86
CA GLU A 363 -30.69 -13.62 39.26
C GLU A 363 -31.51 -12.97 38.15
N ILE A 364 -32.70 -13.52 37.90
CA ILE A 364 -33.55 -13.14 36.79
C ILE A 364 -34.94 -12.88 37.35
N ILE A 365 -35.47 -11.68 37.11
CA ILE A 365 -36.82 -11.29 37.50
C ILE A 365 -37.58 -10.93 36.22
N ASP A 366 -38.68 -11.66 35.95
CA ASP A 366 -39.58 -11.29 34.86
C ASP A 366 -40.40 -10.07 35.29
N ALA A 367 -40.27 -8.99 34.53
CA ALA A 367 -40.81 -7.70 34.93
C ALA A 367 -42.34 -7.66 34.84
N TYR A 368 -42.96 -8.61 34.12
CA TYR A 368 -44.42 -8.78 34.07
C TYR A 368 -44.99 -9.39 35.35
N ASP A 369 -44.30 -10.38 35.92
CA ASP A 369 -44.75 -11.11 37.13
C ASP A 369 -44.75 -10.24 38.37
N THR A 370 -44.02 -9.13 38.31
CA THR A 370 -43.77 -8.23 39.43
C THR A 370 -44.74 -7.05 39.53
N ILE A 371 -45.22 -6.51 38.41
CA ILE A 371 -45.91 -5.20 38.39
C ILE A 371 -47.42 -5.34 38.13
N LEU A 372 -48.00 -6.46 38.57
CA LEU A 372 -49.45 -6.64 38.67
C LEU A 372 -50.00 -5.82 39.86
N GLY A 373 -50.00 -4.48 39.80
CA GLY A 373 -50.73 -3.71 40.82
C GLY A 373 -50.53 -2.21 40.96
N TYR A 374 -49.54 -1.57 40.33
CA TYR A 374 -49.32 -0.12 40.54
C TYR A 374 -49.91 0.75 39.42
N PRO A 375 -50.92 1.61 39.71
CA PRO A 375 -51.42 2.59 38.77
C PRO A 375 -50.46 3.79 38.70
N GLY A 376 -49.66 3.88 37.64
CA GLY A 376 -48.79 5.04 37.40
C GLY A 376 -47.99 4.95 36.09
N ASP A 377 -47.40 6.07 35.66
CA ASP A 377 -46.49 6.21 34.50
C ASP A 377 -45.09 5.62 34.81
N TRP A 378 -45.04 4.44 35.40
CA TRP A 378 -43.78 3.78 35.72
C TRP A 378 -43.12 3.28 34.43
N LYS A 379 -41.79 3.34 34.37
CA LYS A 379 -40.99 2.91 33.22
C LYS A 379 -39.95 1.91 33.66
N TYR A 380 -39.73 0.90 32.84
CA TYR A 380 -38.62 -0.02 33.01
C TYR A 380 -37.33 0.65 32.55
N SER A 381 -36.30 0.67 33.39
CA SER A 381 -35.01 1.25 33.03
C SER A 381 -33.84 0.34 33.40
N GLY A 382 -32.79 0.37 32.59
CA GLY A 382 -31.57 -0.42 32.79
C GLY A 382 -30.71 -0.51 31.53
N TYR A 383 -29.56 -1.17 31.64
CA TYR A 383 -28.68 -1.44 30.51
C TYR A 383 -29.31 -2.49 29.60
N SER A 384 -29.82 -2.07 28.44
CA SER A 384 -30.76 -2.87 27.66
C SER A 384 -30.07 -3.71 26.58
N ILE A 385 -29.98 -5.02 26.80
CA ILE A 385 -29.53 -6.02 25.83
C ILE A 385 -30.75 -6.64 25.16
N SER A 386 -31.01 -6.27 23.90
CA SER A 386 -32.15 -6.79 23.14
C SER A 386 -31.73 -7.97 22.28
N VAL A 387 -32.37 -9.12 22.47
CA VAL A 387 -32.24 -10.30 21.62
C VAL A 387 -33.46 -10.37 20.69
N TYR A 388 -33.25 -10.45 19.38
CA TYR A 388 -34.32 -10.32 18.38
C TYR A 388 -34.10 -11.23 17.16
N CYS A 389 -35.13 -11.32 16.31
CA CYS A 389 -35.09 -12.03 15.03
C CYS A 389 -35.00 -11.00 13.89
N PRO A 390 -33.85 -10.83 13.20
CA PRO A 390 -33.69 -9.81 12.16
C PRO A 390 -34.64 -9.97 10.96
N ASN A 391 -35.08 -11.19 10.68
CA ASN A 391 -35.90 -11.52 9.51
C ASN A 391 -37.41 -11.55 9.79
N ASP A 392 -37.84 -11.44 11.05
CA ASP A 392 -39.26 -11.41 11.42
C ASP A 392 -39.55 -10.27 12.41
N GLU A 393 -40.11 -9.19 11.87
CA GLU A 393 -40.51 -8.02 12.65
C GLU A 393 -41.75 -8.26 13.53
N ASN A 394 -42.49 -9.35 13.33
CA ASN A 394 -43.67 -9.68 14.14
C ASN A 394 -43.30 -10.31 15.49
N VAL A 395 -42.05 -10.76 15.64
CA VAL A 395 -41.56 -11.35 16.88
C VAL A 395 -41.11 -10.25 17.83
N THR A 396 -41.84 -10.09 18.92
CA THR A 396 -41.44 -9.16 19.99
C THR A 396 -40.09 -9.58 20.58
N PRO A 397 -39.07 -8.70 20.58
CA PRO A 397 -37.75 -9.04 21.07
C PRO A 397 -37.74 -9.23 22.59
N TYR A 398 -36.86 -10.10 23.08
CA TYR A 398 -36.56 -10.17 24.52
C TYR A 398 -35.58 -9.08 24.90
N ARG A 399 -35.96 -8.27 25.89
CA ARG A 399 -35.17 -7.14 26.37
C ARG A 399 -34.68 -7.44 27.78
N TYR A 400 -33.40 -7.71 27.88
CA TYR A 400 -32.74 -7.95 29.15
C TYR A 400 -32.18 -6.65 29.69
N LEU A 401 -32.70 -6.18 30.81
CA LEU A 401 -32.26 -4.98 31.51
C LEU A 401 -31.23 -5.40 32.57
N TYR A 402 -29.95 -5.24 32.24
CA TYR A 402 -28.88 -5.49 33.18
C TYR A 402 -28.77 -4.32 34.17
N LEU A 403 -28.65 -4.66 35.45
CA LEU A 403 -28.39 -3.73 36.53
C LEU A 403 -27.22 -4.23 37.38
N PRO A 404 -26.30 -3.33 37.80
CA PRO A 404 -25.32 -3.65 38.83
C PRO A 404 -25.99 -4.18 40.09
N ASP A 405 -25.32 -5.05 40.85
CA ASP A 405 -25.90 -5.74 41.99
C ASP A 405 -26.53 -4.80 43.03
N GLU A 406 -25.90 -3.65 43.31
CA GLU A 406 -26.44 -2.64 44.23
C GLU A 406 -27.81 -2.11 43.75
N MET A 407 -27.91 -1.74 42.48
CA MET A 407 -29.16 -1.24 41.88
C MET A 407 -30.22 -2.34 41.76
N PHE A 408 -29.80 -3.57 41.52
CA PHE A 408 -30.69 -4.72 41.42
C PHE A 408 -31.29 -5.09 42.79
N GLU A 409 -30.50 -5.04 43.87
CA GLU A 409 -31.00 -5.20 45.24
C GLU A 409 -31.98 -4.09 45.61
N GLU A 410 -31.69 -2.83 45.28
CA GLU A 410 -32.65 -1.74 45.47
C GLU A 410 -33.96 -2.00 44.73
N LEU A 411 -33.90 -2.43 43.47
CA LEU A 411 -35.08 -2.78 42.69
C LEU A 411 -35.93 -3.86 43.39
N LYS A 412 -35.30 -4.90 43.96
CA LYS A 412 -36.03 -5.94 44.73
C LYS A 412 -36.78 -5.41 45.94
N TRP A 413 -36.38 -4.30 46.55
CA TRP A 413 -37.13 -3.70 47.66
C TRP A 413 -38.40 -2.99 47.19
N TRP A 414 -38.44 -2.54 45.93
CA TRP A 414 -39.59 -1.87 45.32
C TRP A 414 -40.58 -2.84 44.66
N ILE A 415 -40.13 -4.09 44.44
CA ILE A 415 -40.84 -5.24 43.88
C ILE A 415 -41.44 -6.07 45.03
#